data_AF-A0A250XJ39-F1
#
_entry.id   AF-A0A250XJ39-F1
#
_cell.length_a   1.000
_cell.length_b   1.000
_cell.length_c   1.000
_cell.angle_alpha   90.00
_cell.angle_beta   90.00
_cell.angle_gamma   90.00
#
_symmetry.space_group_name_H-M   'P 1'
#
loop_
_entity.id
_entity.type
_entity.pdbx_description
1 polymer ?
#
loop_
_entity_poly.entity_id
_entity_poly.type
_entity_poly.pdbx_seq_one_letter_code
_entity_poly.pdbx_strand_id
1 'polypeptide(L)'
;MASKPPKIFIKSKSGADRDEESIYNKINPPSGVAPIVRTYVIQPVVSPTGEQQPSAPSPTGARKMHDDSSQIQNILNPVHGPRDAQIRAGIKPPNHAKSNISAVKEQSSLNQLRKMAVQEEKSFPRGQGARSTSAPTRKPIQRQCSVEAGEGGRDFLNENKLVAGMPPIRLPRINSTKDDGLKYLHKPDFGRVPTYLLQRKIDLIDQQESEMRAREAALIPPGMRLLPEDERLETLTVLQKNRHEVERALQALPLRIETPGQIRRRDELERRLREIEEGLKVFARPKVLVKM
;
A
#
# COMPACT_ATOMS: atom_id res chain seq x y z
N MET A 1 19.37 29.73 16.32
CA MET A 1 18.58 30.29 15.21
C MET A 1 17.86 29.14 14.51
N ALA A 2 16.56 28.96 14.77
CA ALA A 2 15.78 27.84 14.21
C ALA A 2 15.17 28.23 12.86
N SER A 3 15.58 27.55 11.78
CA SER A 3 15.03 27.72 10.44
C SER A 3 13.63 27.12 10.35
N LYS A 4 12.62 27.93 9.98
CA LYS A 4 11.26 27.46 9.72
C LYS A 4 11.23 26.52 8.51
N PRO A 5 10.40 25.46 8.51
CA PRO A 5 10.26 24.57 7.35
C PRO A 5 9.59 25.30 6.17
N PRO A 6 9.90 24.94 4.91
CA PRO A 6 9.40 25.62 3.74
C PRO A 6 7.88 25.44 3.60
N LYS A 7 7.16 26.54 3.39
CA LYS A 7 5.73 26.51 3.03
C LYS A 7 5.59 25.99 1.60
N ILE A 8 5.04 24.79 1.44
CA ILE A 8 4.67 24.24 0.14
C ILE A 8 3.44 25.03 -0.36
N PHE A 9 3.62 25.84 -1.38
CA PHE A 9 2.56 26.62 -2.02
C PHE A 9 1.91 25.76 -3.10
N ILE A 10 0.71 25.22 -2.83
CA ILE A 10 -0.07 24.50 -3.83
C ILE A 10 -0.73 25.54 -4.73
N LYS A 11 -0.12 25.81 -5.90
CA LYS A 11 -0.76 26.58 -6.98
C LYS A 11 -1.91 25.73 -7.55
N SER A 12 -3.15 26.19 -7.43
CA SER A 12 -4.26 25.68 -8.21
C SER A 12 -4.07 26.08 -9.68
N LYS A 13 -3.58 25.15 -10.50
CA LYS A 13 -3.49 25.34 -11.96
C LYS A 13 -4.88 25.20 -12.59
N SER A 14 -5.18 26.12 -13.51
CA SER A 14 -6.35 26.16 -14.38
C SER A 14 -6.37 24.95 -15.33
N GLY A 15 -7.57 24.41 -15.57
CA GLY A 15 -7.81 23.10 -16.18
C GLY A 15 -7.68 23.00 -17.70
N ALA A 16 -6.52 23.32 -18.27
CA ALA A 16 -6.28 23.10 -19.70
C ALA A 16 -5.05 22.24 -20.06
N ASP A 17 -4.09 22.02 -19.16
CA ASP A 17 -2.88 21.23 -19.45
C ASP A 17 -2.75 20.05 -18.48
N ARG A 18 -3.49 18.96 -18.73
CA ARG A 18 -3.34 17.70 -18.01
C ARG A 18 -3.30 16.52 -18.96
N ASP A 19 -2.12 16.29 -19.54
CA ASP A 19 -1.64 14.95 -19.85
C ASP A 19 -1.21 14.25 -18.53
N GLU A 20 -2.04 14.32 -17.49
CA GLU A 20 -1.86 13.52 -16.28
C GLU A 20 -2.47 12.15 -16.58
N GLU A 21 -1.64 11.12 -16.67
CA GLU A 21 -2.06 9.72 -16.62
C GLU A 21 -3.02 9.55 -15.44
N SER A 22 -4.32 9.53 -15.72
CA SER A 22 -5.30 9.46 -14.65
C SER A 22 -5.07 8.16 -13.88
N ILE A 23 -5.19 8.23 -12.55
CA ILE A 23 -5.19 7.04 -11.67
C ILE A 23 -6.19 5.98 -12.20
N TYR A 24 -7.21 6.40 -12.92
CA TYR A 24 -8.18 5.56 -13.61
C TYR A 24 -7.57 4.75 -14.78
N ASN A 25 -6.60 5.28 -15.53
CA ASN A 25 -5.95 4.59 -16.66
C ASN A 25 -5.01 3.47 -16.22
N LYS A 26 -4.37 3.57 -15.05
CA LYS A 26 -3.58 2.47 -14.46
C LYS A 26 -4.47 1.31 -13.98
N ILE A 27 -5.73 1.59 -13.65
CA ILE A 27 -6.65 0.62 -13.05
C ILE A 27 -7.56 -0.01 -14.13
N ASN A 28 -7.93 0.74 -15.18
CA ASN A 28 -8.73 0.28 -16.31
C ASN A 28 -8.13 0.79 -17.63
N PRO A 29 -7.34 -0.02 -18.37
CA PRO A 29 -6.89 0.37 -19.69
C PRO A 29 -8.09 0.52 -20.65
N PRO A 30 -8.06 1.47 -21.61
CA PRO A 30 -9.15 1.67 -22.55
C PRO A 30 -9.44 0.38 -23.33
N SER A 31 -10.72 0.13 -23.57
CA SER A 31 -11.33 -1.13 -24.02
C SER A 31 -11.00 -1.54 -25.47
N GLY A 32 -9.73 -1.49 -25.86
CA GLY A 32 -9.23 -1.92 -27.18
C GLY A 32 -8.28 -3.13 -27.13
N VAL A 33 -7.85 -3.57 -25.95
CA VAL A 33 -7.03 -4.77 -25.79
C VAL A 33 -7.90 -5.84 -25.13
N ALA A 34 -8.31 -6.85 -25.91
CA ALA A 34 -9.11 -7.95 -25.42
C ALA A 34 -8.42 -8.62 -24.21
N PRO A 35 -9.12 -8.90 -23.10
CA PRO A 35 -8.53 -9.62 -21.99
C PRO A 35 -8.10 -11.01 -22.50
N ILE A 36 -6.82 -11.33 -22.39
CA ILE A 36 -6.32 -12.68 -22.63
C ILE A 36 -6.85 -13.56 -21.49
N VAL A 37 -8.01 -14.16 -21.71
CA VAL A 37 -8.56 -15.19 -20.81
C VAL A 37 -7.68 -16.42 -20.96
N ARG A 38 -6.68 -16.59 -20.07
CA ARG A 38 -5.97 -17.87 -19.94
C ARG A 38 -6.87 -18.83 -19.18
N THR A 39 -7.67 -19.61 -19.91
CA THR A 39 -8.36 -20.77 -19.38
C THR A 39 -7.33 -21.85 -19.03
N TYR A 40 -7.09 -22.04 -17.74
CA TYR A 40 -6.32 -23.19 -17.28
C TYR A 40 -7.25 -24.41 -17.29
N VAL A 41 -7.12 -25.24 -18.32
CA VAL A 41 -7.68 -26.59 -18.34
C VAL A 41 -6.84 -27.42 -17.38
N ILE A 42 -7.36 -27.65 -16.17
CA ILE A 42 -6.76 -28.54 -15.19
C ILE A 42 -6.98 -29.97 -15.71
N GLN A 43 -5.94 -30.58 -16.27
CA GLN A 43 -5.97 -32.01 -16.56
C GLN A 43 -5.78 -32.78 -15.24
N PRO A 44 -6.58 -33.83 -14.96
CA PRO A 44 -6.38 -34.68 -13.80
C PRO A 44 -5.09 -35.48 -13.98
N VAL A 45 -4.15 -35.29 -13.05
CA VAL A 45 -2.89 -36.04 -12.99
C VAL A 45 -3.19 -37.45 -12.53
N VAL A 46 -3.01 -38.42 -13.43
CA VAL A 46 -3.00 -39.85 -13.11
C VAL A 46 -1.55 -40.21 -12.78
N SER A 47 -1.26 -40.49 -11.51
CA SER A 47 0.06 -40.98 -11.09
C SER A 47 0.16 -42.49 -11.33
N PRO A 48 1.23 -43.00 -11.96
CA PRO A 48 1.47 -44.42 -12.08
C PRO A 48 1.91 -45.02 -10.73
N THR A 49 1.38 -46.19 -10.45
CA THR A 49 1.72 -47.07 -9.34
C THR A 49 3.15 -47.62 -9.43
N GLY A 50 3.83 -47.68 -8.28
CA GLY A 50 4.88 -48.66 -8.01
C GLY A 50 6.22 -48.08 -7.58
N GLU A 51 6.52 -48.16 -6.27
CA GLU A 51 7.70 -48.85 -5.72
C GLU A 51 7.90 -48.47 -4.24
N GLN A 52 7.89 -49.50 -3.38
CA GLN A 52 8.24 -49.40 -1.96
C GLN A 52 9.76 -49.50 -1.81
N GLN A 53 10.38 -48.66 -0.98
CA GLN A 53 11.60 -48.98 -0.20
C GLN A 53 11.72 -48.09 1.05
N PRO A 54 12.47 -48.53 2.10
CA PRO A 54 12.17 -48.23 3.50
C PRO A 54 12.95 -47.06 4.12
N SER A 55 12.48 -46.68 5.30
CA SER A 55 12.79 -45.53 6.15
C SER A 55 14.24 -45.35 6.64
N ALA A 56 14.70 -44.09 6.69
CA ALA A 56 15.74 -43.61 7.60
C ALA A 56 15.24 -42.35 8.36
N PRO A 57 15.55 -42.18 9.66
CA PRO A 57 15.02 -41.08 10.48
C PRO A 57 16.00 -39.91 10.69
N SER A 58 15.55 -38.67 10.51
CA SER A 58 15.93 -37.42 11.24
C SER A 58 15.47 -36.18 10.44
N PRO A 59 15.44 -34.95 11.00
CA PRO A 59 15.19 -34.50 12.37
C PRO A 59 13.95 -33.56 12.44
N THR A 60 13.54 -33.22 13.65
CA THR A 60 12.41 -32.37 14.02
C THR A 60 12.40 -30.99 13.34
N GLY A 61 11.34 -30.67 12.59
CA GLY A 61 11.08 -29.29 12.14
C GLY A 61 9.86 -29.16 11.22
N ALA A 62 8.76 -28.65 11.77
CA ALA A 62 7.54 -28.19 11.08
C ALA A 62 6.78 -29.22 10.23
N ARG A 63 5.93 -30.03 10.88
CA ARG A 63 4.85 -30.78 10.21
C ARG A 63 3.81 -29.80 9.65
N LYS A 64 3.57 -29.83 8.33
CA LYS A 64 2.31 -29.33 7.75
C LYS A 64 1.19 -30.20 8.31
N MET A 65 0.28 -29.61 9.07
CA MET A 65 -0.87 -30.34 9.62
C MET A 65 -1.83 -30.69 8.47
N HIS A 66 -2.24 -31.95 8.42
CA HIS A 66 -3.24 -32.46 7.46
C HIS A 66 -4.63 -31.99 7.93
N ASP A 67 -5.40 -31.36 7.04
CA ASP A 67 -6.70 -30.72 7.35
C ASP A 67 -7.76 -31.71 7.87
N ASP A 68 -7.61 -33.01 7.59
CA ASP A 68 -8.58 -34.06 7.98
C ASP A 68 -8.59 -34.42 9.48
N SER A 69 -7.60 -33.98 10.26
CA SER A 69 -7.57 -34.19 11.72
C SER A 69 -8.45 -33.20 12.49
N SER A 70 -8.82 -32.08 11.87
CA SER A 70 -9.53 -30.97 12.52
C SER A 70 -10.99 -31.28 12.81
N GLN A 71 -11.65 -32.09 11.97
CA GLN A 71 -13.08 -32.39 12.12
C GLN A 71 -13.37 -33.28 13.33
N ILE A 72 -12.59 -34.35 13.53
CA ILE A 72 -12.77 -35.27 14.68
C ILE A 72 -12.33 -34.59 15.98
N GLN A 73 -11.27 -33.77 15.94
CA GLN A 73 -10.79 -33.03 17.12
C GLN A 73 -11.79 -31.97 17.60
N ASN A 74 -12.54 -31.34 16.70
CA ASN A 74 -13.59 -30.38 17.05
C ASN A 74 -14.83 -31.06 17.65
N ILE A 75 -15.11 -32.32 17.29
CA ILE A 75 -16.19 -33.12 17.87
C ILE A 75 -15.83 -33.56 19.29
N LEU A 76 -14.59 -33.99 19.51
CA LEU A 76 -14.13 -34.45 20.82
C LEU A 76 -13.87 -33.30 21.82
N ASN A 77 -13.41 -32.16 21.32
CA ASN A 77 -13.18 -30.95 22.12
C ASN A 77 -13.94 -29.77 21.48
N PRO A 78 -15.23 -29.54 21.80
CA PRO A 78 -15.97 -28.41 21.23
C PRO A 78 -15.33 -27.08 21.65
N VAL A 79 -15.50 -26.05 20.82
CA VAL A 79 -14.97 -24.70 21.07
C VAL A 79 -15.83 -24.00 22.13
N HIS A 80 -15.22 -23.61 23.25
CA HIS A 80 -15.91 -22.87 24.31
C HIS A 80 -15.82 -21.35 24.09
N GLY A 81 -16.67 -20.88 23.18
CA GLY A 81 -16.85 -19.47 22.91
C GLY A 81 -15.72 -18.82 22.10
N PRO A 82 -15.86 -17.51 21.81
CA PRO A 82 -15.02 -16.83 20.82
C PRO A 82 -13.55 -16.68 21.24
N ARG A 83 -13.27 -16.62 22.55
CA ARG A 83 -11.89 -16.53 23.05
C ARG A 83 -11.14 -17.85 22.90
N ASP A 84 -11.81 -18.97 23.12
CA ASP A 84 -11.23 -20.30 22.92
C ASP A 84 -10.95 -20.57 21.43
N ALA A 85 -11.85 -20.12 20.55
CA ALA A 85 -11.64 -20.16 19.10
C ALA A 85 -10.37 -19.43 18.67
N GLN A 86 -10.13 -18.23 19.24
CA GLN A 86 -8.92 -17.45 18.99
C GLN A 86 -7.66 -18.19 19.45
N ILE A 87 -7.67 -18.75 20.66
CA ILE A 87 -6.51 -19.47 21.22
C ILE A 87 -6.15 -20.67 20.35
N ARG A 88 -7.13 -21.43 19.88
CA ARG A 88 -6.91 -22.58 18.98
C ARG A 88 -6.39 -22.18 17.61
N ALA A 89 -6.80 -21.02 17.11
CA ALA A 89 -6.24 -20.41 15.90
C ALA A 89 -4.82 -19.82 16.12
N GLY A 90 -4.23 -19.99 17.31
CA GLY A 90 -2.93 -19.42 17.67
C GLY A 90 -2.97 -17.92 17.96
N ILE A 91 -4.16 -17.33 18.02
CA ILE A 91 -4.38 -15.90 18.27
C ILE A 91 -4.57 -15.69 19.77
N LYS A 92 -3.71 -14.89 20.39
CA LYS A 92 -3.87 -14.52 21.80
C LYS A 92 -5.05 -13.55 21.94
N PRO A 93 -6.09 -13.88 22.74
CA PRO A 93 -7.24 -13.00 22.91
C PRO A 93 -6.82 -11.64 23.52
N PRO A 94 -7.32 -10.52 22.99
CA PRO A 94 -6.96 -9.20 23.48
C PRO A 94 -7.47 -8.98 24.91
N ASN A 95 -6.57 -8.59 25.82
CA ASN A 95 -6.93 -8.21 27.19
C ASN A 95 -7.24 -6.71 27.27
N HIS A 96 -8.52 -6.38 27.05
CA HIS A 96 -8.99 -5.00 27.08
C HIS A 96 -8.86 -4.35 28.47
N ALA A 97 -8.93 -5.12 29.57
CA ALA A 97 -8.75 -4.56 30.90
C ALA A 97 -7.32 -4.00 31.07
N LYS A 98 -6.30 -4.72 30.59
CA LYS A 98 -4.92 -4.24 30.59
C LYS A 98 -4.74 -3.00 29.72
N SER A 99 -5.34 -2.99 28.52
CA SER A 99 -5.31 -1.85 27.60
C SER A 99 -5.98 -0.60 28.19
N ASN A 100 -7.13 -0.78 28.84
CA ASN A 100 -7.86 0.31 29.49
C ASN A 100 -7.08 0.88 30.69
N ILE A 101 -6.44 0.02 31.49
CA ILE A 101 -5.58 0.46 32.61
C ILE A 101 -4.41 1.31 32.10
N SER A 102 -3.74 0.88 31.01
CA SER A 102 -2.66 1.68 30.42
C SER A 102 -3.16 3.01 29.86
N ALA A 103 -4.31 3.02 29.18
CA ALA A 103 -4.88 4.24 28.60
C ALA A 103 -5.27 5.26 29.70
N VAL A 104 -5.88 4.79 30.80
CA VAL A 104 -6.20 5.66 31.95
C VAL A 104 -4.94 6.20 32.61
N LYS A 105 -3.88 5.39 32.74
CA LYS A 105 -2.60 5.82 33.32
C LYS A 105 -1.92 6.88 32.45
N GLU A 106 -1.89 6.68 31.14
CA GLU A 106 -1.32 7.63 30.18
C GLU A 106 -2.09 8.95 30.20
N GLN A 107 -3.41 8.90 30.17
CA GLN A 107 -4.27 10.09 30.23
C GLN A 107 -4.09 10.86 31.56
N SER A 108 -3.92 10.15 32.67
CA SER A 108 -3.61 10.76 33.98
C SER A 108 -2.25 11.45 33.96
N SER A 109 -1.22 10.82 33.38
CA SER A 109 0.12 11.41 33.20
C SER A 109 0.06 12.69 32.36
N LEU A 110 -0.65 12.67 31.23
CA LEU A 110 -0.84 13.86 30.39
C LEU A 110 -1.55 14.99 31.14
N ASN A 111 -2.56 14.66 31.96
CA ASN A 111 -3.24 15.65 32.79
C ASN A 111 -2.32 16.23 33.88
N GLN A 112 -1.43 15.42 34.47
CA GLN A 112 -0.43 15.88 35.42
C GLN A 112 0.58 16.82 34.75
N LEU A 113 1.12 16.44 33.58
CA LEU A 113 2.02 17.29 32.80
C LEU A 113 1.36 18.61 32.40
N ARG A 114 0.10 18.57 31.96
CA ARG A 114 -0.67 19.78 31.65
C ARG A 114 -0.84 20.68 32.87
N LYS A 115 -1.08 20.09 34.05
CA LYS A 115 -1.19 20.84 35.30
C LYS A 115 0.15 21.46 35.73
N MET A 116 1.25 20.74 35.56
CA MET A 116 2.61 21.22 35.83
C MET A 116 2.98 22.37 34.88
N ALA A 117 2.74 22.23 33.58
CA ALA A 117 2.98 23.29 32.61
C ALA A 117 2.19 24.57 32.92
N VAL A 118 0.92 24.43 33.32
CA VAL A 118 0.10 25.59 33.77
C VAL A 118 0.63 26.22 35.06
N GLN A 119 1.29 25.46 35.93
CA GLN A 119 1.94 25.99 37.13
C GLN A 119 3.26 26.69 36.81
N GLU A 120 4.07 26.13 35.90
CA GLU A 120 5.29 26.76 35.39
C GLU A 120 4.98 28.09 34.66
N GLU A 121 3.95 28.10 33.82
CA GLU A 121 3.42 29.32 33.16
C GLU A 121 2.98 30.41 34.16
N LYS A 122 2.68 30.03 35.42
CA LYS A 122 2.34 30.97 36.50
C LYS A 122 3.55 31.40 37.34
N SER A 123 4.66 30.64 37.33
CA SER A 123 5.87 30.97 38.09
C SER A 123 6.85 31.86 37.33
N PHE A 124 6.68 32.06 36.01
CA PHE A 124 7.41 33.08 35.26
C PHE A 124 6.84 34.49 35.54
N PRO A 125 7.66 35.48 35.94
CA PRO A 125 7.19 36.85 36.11
C PRO A 125 6.79 37.42 34.74
N ARG A 126 5.49 37.60 34.54
CA ARG A 126 4.95 38.24 33.34
C ARG A 126 5.40 39.70 33.32
N GLY A 127 6.37 40.00 32.47
CA GLY A 127 6.71 41.38 32.10
C GLY A 127 5.46 42.11 31.61
N GLN A 128 5.35 43.37 32.01
CA GLN A 128 4.17 44.22 31.84
C GLN A 128 3.67 44.20 30.39
N GLY A 129 2.43 43.73 30.19
CA GLY A 129 1.79 43.70 28.89
C GLY A 129 0.28 43.54 29.04
N ALA A 130 -0.43 44.65 28.87
CA ALA A 130 -1.87 44.81 28.61
C ALA A 130 -2.85 43.99 29.45
N ARG A 131 -3.51 44.69 30.39
CA ARG A 131 -4.76 44.25 31.01
C ARG A 131 -5.86 44.19 29.93
N SER A 132 -6.38 43.00 29.64
CA SER A 132 -7.67 42.84 28.96
C SER A 132 -8.58 41.91 29.76
N THR A 133 -9.51 42.55 30.46
CA THR A 133 -10.86 42.10 30.89
C THR A 133 -11.04 40.65 31.34
N SER A 134 -11.19 40.51 32.65
CA SER A 134 -11.63 39.34 33.40
C SER A 134 -12.97 38.76 32.92
N ALA A 135 -13.00 37.46 32.65
CA ALA A 135 -14.22 36.66 32.71
C ALA A 135 -14.73 36.61 34.16
N PRO A 136 -16.03 36.82 34.44
CA PRO A 136 -16.52 36.90 35.80
C PRO A 136 -16.65 35.49 36.40
N THR A 137 -15.91 35.25 37.48
CA THR A 137 -16.16 34.14 38.40
C THR A 137 -17.48 34.40 39.14
N ARG A 138 -18.45 33.48 39.00
CA ARG A 138 -19.69 33.52 39.77
C ARG A 138 -19.37 33.35 41.26
N LYS A 139 -19.50 34.44 42.04
CA LYS A 139 -19.65 34.36 43.50
C LYS A 139 -21.09 33.92 43.82
N PRO A 140 -21.34 33.13 44.88
CA PRO A 140 -22.69 32.80 45.31
C PRO A 140 -23.41 34.08 45.74
N ILE A 141 -24.61 34.28 45.20
CA ILE A 141 -25.45 35.44 45.48
C ILE A 141 -25.96 35.32 46.92
N GLN A 142 -25.46 36.18 47.81
CA GLN A 142 -26.17 36.52 49.04
C GLN A 142 -27.30 37.46 48.65
N ARG A 143 -28.55 37.02 48.87
CA ARG A 143 -29.74 37.86 48.70
C ARG A 143 -29.74 38.91 49.80
N GLN A 144 -29.51 40.17 49.42
CA GLN A 144 -29.85 41.32 50.24
C GLN A 144 -30.88 42.13 49.45
N CYS A 145 -32.07 42.24 50.02
CA CYS A 145 -33.10 43.15 49.55
C CYS A 145 -32.72 44.57 49.99
N SER A 146 -32.47 45.45 49.04
CA SER A 146 -32.49 46.89 49.27
C SER A 146 -33.18 47.56 48.09
N VAL A 147 -34.31 48.18 48.40
CA VAL A 147 -35.09 49.04 47.52
C VAL A 147 -34.41 50.40 47.54
N GLU A 148 -33.72 50.74 46.46
CA GLU A 148 -33.17 52.09 46.23
C GLU A 148 -33.48 52.45 44.77
N ALA A 149 -34.41 53.40 44.60
CA ALA A 149 -34.76 53.97 43.31
C ALA A 149 -33.68 54.99 42.91
N GLY A 150 -33.04 54.77 41.77
CA GLY A 150 -32.02 55.68 41.22
C GLY A 150 -31.62 55.31 39.79
N GLU A 151 -32.15 56.09 38.84
CA GLU A 151 -31.74 56.35 37.45
C GLU A 151 -30.81 55.34 36.74
N GLY A 152 -31.40 54.56 35.82
CA GLY A 152 -30.71 53.59 34.95
C GLY A 152 -31.19 52.14 35.09
N GLY A 153 -32.27 51.90 35.84
CA GLY A 153 -32.87 50.58 36.03
C GLY A 153 -33.55 50.06 34.76
N ARG A 154 -33.30 48.80 34.38
CA ARG A 154 -33.99 48.16 33.25
C ARG A 154 -35.49 48.07 33.52
N ASP A 155 -36.29 48.55 32.57
CA ASP A 155 -37.75 48.48 32.64
C ASP A 155 -38.24 47.05 32.30
N PHE A 156 -38.21 46.16 33.29
CA PHE A 156 -38.62 44.76 33.12
C PHE A 156 -40.06 44.61 32.59
N LEU A 157 -40.96 45.54 32.92
CA LEU A 157 -42.33 45.53 32.41
C LEU A 157 -42.40 45.81 30.90
N ASN A 158 -41.58 46.75 30.42
CA ASN A 158 -41.56 47.12 29.01
C ASN A 158 -40.80 46.06 28.18
N GLU A 159 -39.71 45.51 28.73
CA GLU A 159 -38.96 44.40 28.14
C GLU A 159 -39.82 43.13 28.00
N ASN A 160 -40.56 42.77 29.06
CA ASN A 160 -41.48 41.63 29.01
C ASN A 160 -42.63 41.85 28.01
N LYS A 161 -43.13 43.08 27.87
CA LYS A 161 -44.16 43.42 26.87
C LYS A 161 -43.64 43.23 25.44
N LEU A 162 -42.39 43.61 25.17
CA LEU A 162 -41.74 43.40 23.87
C LEU A 162 -41.46 41.92 23.60
N VAL A 163 -40.92 41.18 24.59
CA VAL A 163 -40.63 39.74 24.46
C VAL A 163 -41.91 38.90 24.31
N ALA A 164 -42.98 39.23 25.03
CA ALA A 164 -44.27 38.55 24.90
C ALA A 164 -44.99 38.89 23.59
N GLY A 165 -44.72 40.06 23.01
CA GLY A 165 -45.25 40.47 21.70
C GLY A 165 -44.50 39.83 20.52
N MET A 166 -43.29 39.32 20.71
CA MET A 166 -42.57 38.58 19.68
C MET A 166 -43.24 37.21 19.44
N PRO A 167 -43.43 36.78 18.18
CA PRO A 167 -43.95 35.46 17.90
C PRO A 167 -43.00 34.42 18.50
N PRO A 168 -43.50 33.37 19.17
CA PRO A 168 -42.64 32.36 19.76
C PRO A 168 -41.74 31.80 18.65
N ILE A 169 -40.42 31.86 18.85
CA ILE A 169 -39.45 31.22 17.97
C ILE A 169 -39.78 29.73 17.99
N ARG A 170 -40.49 29.26 16.96
CA ARG A 170 -40.74 27.83 16.76
C ARG A 170 -39.41 27.23 16.36
N LEU A 171 -38.69 26.62 17.31
CA LEU A 171 -37.63 25.70 16.94
C LEU A 171 -38.26 24.67 16.00
N PRO A 172 -37.65 24.40 14.82
CA PRO A 172 -38.20 23.44 13.89
C PRO A 172 -38.41 22.12 14.64
N ARG A 173 -39.64 21.61 14.57
CA ARG A 173 -40.01 20.32 15.14
C ARG A 173 -39.08 19.30 14.49
N ILE A 174 -38.23 18.65 15.26
CA ILE A 174 -37.42 17.52 14.77
C ILE A 174 -38.40 16.39 14.51
N ASN A 175 -39.04 16.41 13.34
CA ASN A 175 -39.80 15.29 12.81
C ASN A 175 -38.77 14.26 12.30
N SER A 176 -38.16 13.51 13.22
CA SER A 176 -37.38 12.32 12.88
C SER A 176 -38.35 11.25 12.37
N THR A 177 -38.07 10.65 11.20
CA THR A 177 -38.39 9.25 10.80
C THR A 177 -38.44 9.01 9.28
N LYS A 178 -38.51 10.04 8.42
CA LYS A 178 -38.57 9.84 6.95
C LYS A 178 -37.36 10.38 6.17
N ASP A 179 -36.69 11.42 6.65
CA ASP A 179 -35.60 12.07 5.91
C ASP A 179 -34.21 11.43 6.15
N ASP A 180 -34.13 10.49 7.10
CA ASP A 180 -32.85 9.84 7.47
C ASP A 180 -32.28 8.97 6.35
N GLY A 181 -33.13 8.43 5.46
CA GLY A 181 -32.71 7.63 4.30
C GLY A 181 -32.05 8.47 3.20
N LEU A 182 -32.56 9.67 2.94
CA LEU A 182 -32.03 10.59 1.92
C LEU A 182 -30.66 11.15 2.31
N LYS A 183 -30.36 11.23 3.61
CA LYS A 183 -29.06 11.69 4.12
C LYS A 183 -27.88 10.85 3.62
N TYR A 184 -28.08 9.55 3.37
CA TYR A 184 -27.03 8.67 2.87
C TYR A 184 -26.92 8.69 1.34
N LEU A 185 -28.02 8.93 0.64
CA LEU A 185 -28.09 9.08 -0.82
C LEU A 185 -27.50 10.41 -1.30
N HIS A 186 -27.70 11.50 -0.55
CA HIS A 186 -27.19 12.84 -0.90
C HIS A 186 -25.75 13.09 -0.42
N LYS A 187 -25.01 12.04 -0.06
CA LYS A 187 -23.59 12.18 0.21
C LYS A 187 -22.85 12.56 -1.10
N PRO A 188 -21.90 13.51 -1.06
CA PRO A 188 -21.16 13.90 -2.26
C PRO A 188 -20.34 12.75 -2.86
N ASP A 189 -20.00 11.77 -2.03
CA ASP A 189 -19.22 10.59 -2.39
C ASP A 189 -20.11 9.36 -2.61
N PHE A 190 -21.44 9.52 -2.65
CA PHE A 190 -22.34 8.42 -2.95
C PHE A 190 -22.04 7.87 -4.36
N GLY A 191 -21.85 6.55 -4.46
CA GLY A 191 -21.46 5.87 -5.69
C GLY A 191 -19.98 6.04 -6.09
N ARG A 192 -19.16 6.79 -5.34
CA ARG A 192 -17.72 6.93 -5.58
C ARG A 192 -16.93 5.95 -4.72
N VAL A 193 -15.87 5.39 -5.30
CA VAL A 193 -14.94 4.54 -4.55
C VAL A 193 -14.11 5.42 -3.62
N PRO A 194 -14.05 5.12 -2.31
CA PRO A 194 -13.19 5.86 -1.38
C PRO A 194 -11.72 5.89 -1.82
N THR A 195 -11.07 7.04 -1.62
CA THR A 195 -9.68 7.29 -2.04
C THR A 195 -8.70 6.28 -1.46
N TYR A 196 -8.89 5.85 -0.21
CA TYR A 196 -8.03 4.87 0.44
C TYR A 196 -8.04 3.49 -0.23
N LEU A 197 -9.16 3.09 -0.87
CA LEU A 197 -9.23 1.83 -1.61
C LEU A 197 -8.45 1.92 -2.93
N LEU A 198 -8.48 3.08 -3.58
CA LEU A 198 -7.68 3.33 -4.78
C LEU A 198 -6.18 3.34 -4.44
N GLN A 199 -5.81 4.05 -3.37
CA GLN A 199 -4.44 4.04 -2.83
C GLN A 199 -4.00 2.63 -2.48
N ARG A 200 -4.84 1.85 -1.79
CA ARG A 200 -4.54 0.46 -1.45
C ARG A 200 -4.28 -0.42 -2.67
N LYS A 201 -4.99 -0.21 -3.78
CA LYS A 201 -4.74 -0.94 -5.03
C LYS A 201 -3.39 -0.57 -5.63
N ILE A 202 -3.05 0.72 -5.64
CA ILE A 202 -1.74 1.20 -6.10
C ILE A 202 -0.64 0.57 -5.25
N ASP A 203 -0.76 0.63 -3.92
CA ASP A 203 0.22 0.04 -3.00
C ASP A 203 0.43 -1.46 -3.26
N LEU A 204 -0.65 -2.20 -3.53
CA LEU A 204 -0.57 -3.63 -3.84
C LEU A 204 0.12 -3.90 -5.17
N ILE A 205 -0.13 -3.09 -6.19
CA ILE A 205 0.54 -3.18 -7.49
C ILE A 205 2.03 -2.89 -7.32
N ASP A 206 2.37 -1.78 -6.64
CA ASP A 206 3.76 -1.39 -6.40
C ASP A 206 4.51 -2.47 -5.60
N GLN A 207 3.86 -3.06 -4.58
CA GLN A 207 4.40 -4.18 -3.82
C GLN A 207 4.66 -5.39 -4.72
N GLN A 208 3.68 -5.79 -5.54
CA GLN A 208 3.84 -6.92 -6.48
C GLN A 208 4.96 -6.66 -7.48
N GLU A 209 5.07 -5.47 -8.06
CA GLU A 209 6.15 -5.10 -8.97
C GLU A 209 7.52 -5.16 -8.29
N SER A 210 7.61 -4.65 -7.06
CA SER A 210 8.85 -4.69 -6.29
C SER A 210 9.28 -6.12 -5.96
N GLU A 211 8.33 -6.99 -5.60
CA GLU A 211 8.58 -8.42 -5.34
C GLU A 211 9.02 -9.14 -6.61
N MET A 212 8.37 -8.87 -7.74
CA MET A 212 8.74 -9.46 -9.03
C MET A 212 10.14 -9.00 -9.46
N ARG A 213 10.45 -7.71 -9.34
CA ARG A 213 11.79 -7.17 -9.62
C ARG A 213 12.85 -7.79 -8.69
N ALA A 214 12.53 -7.96 -7.40
CA ALA A 214 13.43 -8.61 -6.46
C ALA A 214 13.65 -10.09 -6.80
N ARG A 215 12.60 -10.83 -7.21
CA ARG A 215 12.71 -12.22 -7.69
C ARG A 215 13.56 -12.31 -8.96
N GLU A 216 13.36 -11.41 -9.92
CA GLU A 216 14.17 -11.36 -11.13
C GLU A 216 15.63 -11.02 -10.83
N ALA A 217 15.88 -10.10 -9.90
CA ALA A 217 17.23 -9.78 -9.44
C ALA A 217 17.88 -10.97 -8.70
N ALA A 218 17.12 -11.71 -7.90
CA ALA A 218 17.61 -12.90 -7.21
C ALA A 218 17.93 -14.07 -8.17
N LEU A 219 17.30 -14.10 -9.36
CA LEU A 219 17.63 -15.07 -10.40
C LEU A 219 19.01 -14.79 -11.03
N ILE A 220 19.50 -13.54 -10.96
CA ILE A 220 20.79 -13.14 -11.50
C ILE A 220 21.88 -13.54 -10.49
N PRO A 221 22.77 -14.49 -10.82
CA PRO A 221 23.84 -14.88 -9.92
C PRO A 221 24.85 -13.74 -9.67
N PRO A 222 25.54 -13.73 -8.52
CA PRO A 222 26.56 -12.72 -8.24
C PRO A 222 27.68 -12.77 -9.28
N GLY A 223 28.17 -11.59 -9.70
CA GLY A 223 29.19 -11.47 -10.76
C GLY A 223 28.64 -11.64 -12.18
N MET A 224 27.33 -11.76 -12.37
CA MET A 224 26.68 -11.66 -13.67
C MET A 224 25.79 -10.40 -13.71
N ARG A 225 25.62 -9.83 -14.91
CA ARG A 225 24.59 -8.81 -15.17
C ARG A 225 23.69 -9.23 -16.32
N LEU A 226 22.47 -8.70 -16.31
CA LEU A 226 21.60 -8.73 -17.48
C LEU A 226 22.14 -7.78 -18.55
N LEU A 227 22.30 -8.28 -19.77
CA LEU A 227 22.70 -7.50 -20.92
C LEU A 227 21.50 -6.63 -21.38
N PRO A 228 21.67 -5.30 -21.51
CA PRO A 228 20.61 -4.43 -22.01
C PRO A 228 20.30 -4.74 -23.48
N GLU A 229 19.09 -4.38 -23.92
CA GLU A 229 18.60 -4.75 -25.24
C GLU A 229 19.41 -4.11 -26.37
N ASP A 230 19.87 -2.87 -26.21
CA ASP A 230 20.65 -2.16 -27.23
C ASP A 230 21.99 -2.87 -27.51
N GLU A 231 22.75 -3.20 -26.45
CA GLU A 231 24.02 -3.94 -26.57
C GLU A 231 23.81 -5.35 -27.13
N ARG A 232 22.69 -6.00 -26.76
CA ARG A 232 22.31 -7.31 -27.30
C ARG A 232 22.05 -7.25 -28.81
N LEU A 233 21.33 -6.23 -29.26
CA LEU A 233 21.04 -6.02 -30.68
C LEU A 233 22.32 -5.72 -31.45
N GLU A 234 23.19 -4.85 -30.93
CA GLU A 234 24.49 -4.58 -31.53
C GLU A 234 25.30 -5.87 -31.70
N THR A 235 25.39 -6.69 -30.65
CA THR A 235 26.09 -7.99 -30.70
C THR A 235 25.49 -8.92 -31.75
N LEU A 236 24.15 -8.99 -31.86
CA LEU A 236 23.48 -9.78 -32.90
C LEU A 236 23.85 -9.30 -34.31
N THR A 237 23.91 -7.99 -34.55
CA THR A 237 24.29 -7.48 -35.87
C THR A 237 25.72 -7.84 -36.24
N VAL A 238 26.65 -7.78 -35.28
CA VAL A 238 28.06 -8.17 -35.49
C VAL A 238 28.15 -9.67 -35.79
N LEU A 239 27.46 -10.52 -35.03
CA LEU A 239 27.45 -11.96 -35.27
C LEU A 239 26.85 -12.33 -36.63
N GLN A 240 25.78 -11.66 -37.06
CA GLN A 240 25.18 -11.88 -38.37
C GLN A 240 26.13 -11.51 -39.52
N LYS A 241 26.82 -10.37 -39.42
CA LYS A 241 27.84 -9.96 -40.40
C LYS A 241 28.96 -11.00 -40.48
N ASN A 242 29.51 -11.40 -39.34
CA ASN A 242 30.56 -12.42 -39.27
C ASN A 242 30.11 -13.77 -39.85
N ARG A 243 28.84 -14.16 -39.61
CA ARG A 243 28.28 -15.38 -40.19
C ARG A 243 28.32 -15.33 -41.72
N HIS A 244 27.85 -14.23 -42.31
CA HIS A 244 27.84 -14.07 -43.77
C HIS A 244 29.25 -14.04 -44.37
N GLU A 245 30.22 -13.48 -43.67
CA GLU A 245 31.63 -13.49 -44.10
C GLU A 245 32.22 -14.91 -44.12
N VAL A 246 31.96 -15.70 -43.07
CA VAL A 246 32.43 -17.10 -42.99
C VAL A 246 31.70 -17.99 -44.01
N GLU A 247 30.40 -17.81 -44.19
CA GLU A 247 29.61 -18.49 -45.22
C GLU A 247 30.15 -18.18 -46.62
N ARG A 248 30.46 -16.91 -46.92
CA ARG A 248 31.08 -16.51 -48.19
C ARG A 248 32.45 -17.17 -48.37
N ALA A 249 33.26 -17.24 -47.31
CA ALA A 249 34.57 -17.89 -47.36
C ALA A 249 34.47 -19.41 -47.60
N LEU A 250 33.46 -20.06 -47.03
CA LEU A 250 33.13 -21.48 -47.30
C LEU A 250 32.69 -21.69 -48.75
N GLN A 251 31.80 -20.83 -49.25
CA GLN A 251 31.32 -20.88 -50.63
C GLN A 251 32.43 -20.60 -51.66
N ALA A 252 33.47 -19.86 -51.28
CA ALA A 252 34.63 -19.58 -52.13
C ALA A 252 35.63 -20.75 -52.21
N LEU A 253 35.47 -21.81 -51.40
CA LEU A 253 36.33 -22.99 -51.48
C LEU A 253 36.09 -23.76 -52.79
N PRO A 254 37.11 -24.45 -53.33
CA PRO A 254 36.93 -25.30 -54.51
C PRO A 254 35.98 -26.45 -54.21
N LEU A 255 35.19 -26.86 -55.22
CA LEU A 255 34.20 -27.94 -55.11
C LEU A 255 34.82 -29.27 -54.66
N ARG A 256 36.09 -29.51 -55.03
CA ARG A 256 36.85 -30.71 -54.66
C ARG A 256 38.03 -30.31 -53.78
N ILE A 257 38.09 -30.89 -52.59
CA ILE A 257 39.13 -30.67 -51.59
C ILE A 257 40.08 -31.85 -51.64
N GLU A 258 41.31 -31.62 -52.07
CA GLU A 258 42.31 -32.69 -52.30
C GLU A 258 43.48 -32.59 -51.32
N THR A 259 43.89 -31.37 -50.99
CA THR A 259 45.07 -31.15 -50.14
C THR A 259 44.68 -31.11 -48.67
N PRO A 260 45.53 -31.62 -47.75
CA PRO A 260 45.26 -31.57 -46.32
C PRO A 260 45.14 -30.14 -45.78
N GLY A 261 45.79 -29.16 -46.43
CA GLY A 261 45.64 -27.74 -46.09
C GLY A 261 44.24 -27.20 -46.37
N GLN A 262 43.64 -27.57 -47.50
CA GLN A 262 42.26 -27.19 -47.83
C GLN A 262 41.25 -27.84 -46.86
N ILE A 263 41.49 -29.09 -46.45
CA ILE A 263 40.66 -29.78 -45.43
C ILE A 263 40.68 -28.99 -44.12
N ARG A 264 41.88 -28.66 -43.61
CA ARG A 264 42.03 -27.88 -42.37
C ARG A 264 41.33 -26.52 -42.46
N ARG A 265 41.47 -25.83 -43.59
CA ARG A 265 40.82 -24.53 -43.81
C ARG A 265 39.30 -24.64 -43.79
N ARG A 266 38.73 -25.67 -44.43
CA ARG A 266 37.29 -25.93 -44.39
C ARG A 266 36.85 -26.21 -42.95
N ASP A 267 37.51 -27.12 -42.26
CA ASP A 267 37.15 -27.54 -40.90
C ASP A 267 37.22 -26.36 -39.91
N GLU A 268 38.19 -25.46 -40.08
CA GLU A 268 38.31 -24.22 -39.32
C GLU A 268 37.13 -23.27 -39.58
N LEU A 269 36.75 -23.07 -40.85
CA LEU A 269 35.61 -22.23 -41.20
C LEU A 269 34.29 -22.82 -40.69
N GLU A 270 34.07 -24.13 -40.81
CA GLU A 270 32.90 -24.82 -40.28
C GLU A 270 32.83 -24.78 -38.75
N ARG A 271 33.98 -24.93 -38.07
CA ARG A 271 34.06 -24.77 -36.63
C ARG A 271 33.68 -23.34 -36.23
N ARG A 272 34.26 -22.33 -36.90
CA ARG A 272 33.95 -20.93 -36.63
C ARG A 272 32.47 -20.60 -36.91
N LEU A 273 31.89 -21.18 -37.95
CA LEU A 273 30.48 -21.02 -38.27
C LEU A 273 29.60 -21.56 -37.13
N ARG A 274 29.91 -22.77 -36.62
CA ARG A 274 29.21 -23.36 -35.47
C ARG A 274 29.29 -22.48 -34.22
N GLU A 275 30.48 -21.97 -33.89
CA GLU A 275 30.67 -21.05 -32.76
C GLU A 275 29.84 -19.77 -32.90
N ILE A 276 29.75 -19.20 -34.12
CA ILE A 276 28.92 -18.01 -34.40
C ILE A 276 27.42 -18.34 -34.27
N GLU A 277 26.97 -19.50 -34.77
CA GLU A 277 25.58 -19.93 -34.67
C GLU A 277 25.16 -20.21 -33.22
N GLU A 278 26.04 -20.79 -32.41
CA GLU A 278 25.83 -20.94 -30.97
C GLU A 278 25.71 -19.57 -30.30
N GLY A 279 26.59 -18.62 -30.64
CA GLY A 279 26.48 -17.23 -30.20
C GLY A 279 25.14 -16.59 -30.56
N LEU A 280 24.72 -16.70 -31.83
CA LEU A 280 23.43 -16.19 -32.30
C LEU A 280 22.27 -16.82 -31.52
N LYS A 281 22.31 -18.12 -31.24
CA LYS A 281 21.29 -18.81 -30.45
C LYS A 281 21.20 -18.31 -29.01
N VAL A 282 22.34 -17.97 -28.40
CA VAL A 282 22.38 -17.38 -27.05
C VAL A 282 21.80 -15.97 -27.06
N PHE A 283 22.26 -15.09 -27.96
CA PHE A 283 21.83 -13.69 -28.01
C PHE A 283 20.45 -13.46 -28.66
N ALA A 284 19.91 -14.47 -29.35
CA ALA A 284 18.53 -14.47 -29.82
C ALA A 284 17.51 -14.50 -28.66
N ARG A 285 17.91 -14.96 -27.48
CA ARG A 285 17.06 -14.92 -26.28
C ARG A 285 16.89 -13.47 -25.83
N PRO A 286 15.71 -13.07 -25.34
CA PRO A 286 15.47 -11.69 -24.91
C PRO A 286 16.28 -11.30 -23.66
N LYS A 287 16.41 -12.22 -22.70
CA LYS A 287 17.17 -12.02 -21.45
C LYS A 287 18.47 -12.82 -21.53
N VAL A 288 19.62 -12.12 -21.56
CA VAL A 288 20.96 -12.73 -21.63
C VAL A 288 21.78 -12.25 -20.45
N LEU A 289 22.44 -13.17 -19.75
CA LEU A 289 23.33 -12.84 -18.64
C LEU A 289 24.79 -12.88 -19.13
N VAL A 290 25.56 -11.86 -18.76
CA VAL A 290 26.99 -11.75 -19.10
C VAL A 290 27.79 -11.61 -17.81
N LYS A 291 28.95 -12.26 -17.77
CA LYS A 291 29.88 -12.16 -16.65
C LYS A 291 30.49 -10.75 -16.60
N MET A 292 30.45 -10.14 -15.41
CA MET A 292 31.12 -8.86 -15.10
C MET A 292 32.61 -9.06 -14.84
#